data_AF-A0A972X727-F1
#
_entry.id   AF-A0A972X727-F1
#
_cell.length_a   1.000
_cell.length_b   1.000
_cell.length_c   1.000
_cell.angle_alpha   90.00
_cell.angle_beta   90.00
_cell.angle_gamma   90.00
#
_symmetry.space_group_name_H-M   'P 1'
#
loop_
_entity.id
_entity.type
_entity.pdbx_description
1 polymer ?
#
loop_
_entity_poly.entity_id
_entity_poly.type
_entity_poly.pdbx_seq_one_letter_code
_entity_poly.pdbx_strand_id
1 'polypeptide(L)'
;AYNDILALRDVTSLGILRELHRWGAHAMVITTWLHMYRVFLTGSYKPPREFNWVIGVILLLLTLLLSFTGYLLPWDQLAIWAITVGSNMARATPILGYEGPGQQLLTIGGIDMITDGSDARFGLLGARFVGEETLNRFYVLHCIAIPLAAALLMAIHFWRVRKDGGISGPL
;
A
#
# COMPACT_ATOMS: atom_id res chain seq x y z
N ALA A 1 -20.74 3.39 -2.72
CA ALA A 1 -19.50 2.91 -3.36
C ALA A 1 -19.76 2.37 -4.77
N TYR A 2 -20.24 1.13 -4.94
CA TYR A 2 -20.40 0.53 -6.28
C TYR A 2 -21.29 1.35 -7.23
N ASN A 3 -22.46 1.80 -6.76
CA ASN A 3 -23.35 2.64 -7.56
C ASN A 3 -22.72 3.98 -7.95
N ASP A 4 -21.86 4.55 -7.10
CA ASP A 4 -21.14 5.80 -7.41
C ASP A 4 -20.14 5.59 -8.54
N ILE A 5 -19.50 4.41 -8.59
CA ILE A 5 -18.63 4.03 -9.71
C ILE A 5 -19.41 3.90 -11.02
N LEU A 6 -20.62 3.34 -10.99
CA LEU A 6 -21.49 3.28 -12.17
C LEU A 6 -21.91 4.69 -12.61
N ALA A 7 -22.32 5.54 -11.68
CA ALA A 7 -22.68 6.93 -11.97
C ALA A 7 -21.51 7.74 -12.56
N LEU A 8 -20.28 7.52 -12.08
CA LEU A 8 -19.07 8.12 -12.65
C LEU A 8 -18.87 7.75 -14.12
N ARG A 9 -19.23 6.52 -14.51
CA ARG A 9 -19.10 6.04 -15.89
C ARG A 9 -20.24 6.52 -16.78
N ASP A 10 -21.46 6.42 -16.30
CA ASP A 10 -22.65 6.46 -17.16
C ASP A 10 -23.35 7.82 -17.15
N VAL A 11 -23.13 8.65 -16.13
CA VAL A 11 -23.85 9.92 -15.92
C VAL A 11 -22.92 11.14 -15.94
N THR A 12 -21.67 10.98 -15.51
CA THR A 12 -20.77 12.11 -15.27
C THR A 12 -20.00 12.51 -16.53
N SER A 13 -19.96 13.80 -16.86
CA SER A 13 -19.35 14.33 -18.10
C SER A 13 -17.86 14.03 -18.27
N LEU A 14 -17.14 13.78 -17.16
CA LEU A 14 -15.72 13.43 -17.14
C LEU A 14 -15.47 11.99 -16.67
N GLY A 15 -16.36 11.05 -16.99
CA GLY A 15 -16.19 9.63 -16.64
C GLY A 15 -14.88 9.01 -17.13
N ILE A 16 -14.25 9.60 -18.17
CA ILE A 16 -12.91 9.23 -18.64
C ILE A 16 -11.83 9.36 -17.55
N LEU A 17 -11.99 10.23 -16.55
CA LEU A 17 -11.04 10.39 -15.46
C LEU A 17 -10.85 9.09 -14.67
N ARG A 18 -11.90 8.25 -14.56
CA ARG A 18 -11.81 6.94 -13.93
C ARG A 18 -10.88 6.01 -14.72
N GLU A 19 -11.03 5.97 -16.04
CA GLU A 19 -10.16 5.16 -16.90
C GLU A 19 -8.73 5.69 -16.94
N LEU A 20 -8.56 7.02 -16.97
CA LEU A 20 -7.24 7.65 -16.85
C LEU A 20 -6.56 7.30 -15.52
N HIS A 21 -7.30 7.32 -14.41
CA HIS A 21 -6.79 6.93 -13.11
C HIS A 21 -6.38 5.45 -13.08
N ARG A 22 -7.20 4.56 -13.65
CA ARG A 22 -6.92 3.11 -13.73
C ARG A 22 -5.67 2.82 -14.58
N TRP A 23 -5.59 3.38 -15.78
CA TRP A 23 -4.42 3.19 -16.65
C TRP A 23 -3.19 3.91 -16.12
N GLY A 24 -3.36 5.07 -15.47
CA GLY A 24 -2.30 5.79 -14.78
C GLY A 24 -1.70 4.97 -13.63
N ALA A 25 -2.54 4.29 -12.85
CA ALA A 25 -2.07 3.38 -11.79
C ALA A 25 -1.26 2.20 -12.36
N HIS A 26 -1.73 1.57 -13.45
CA HIS A 26 -0.96 0.52 -14.13
C HIS A 26 0.39 1.03 -14.66
N ALA A 27 0.38 2.19 -15.33
CA ALA A 27 1.59 2.81 -15.83
C ALA A 27 2.58 3.15 -14.70
N MET A 28 2.09 3.65 -13.56
CA MET A 28 2.90 3.94 -12.38
C MET A 28 3.59 2.68 -11.83
N VAL A 29 2.87 1.58 -11.69
CA VAL A 29 3.46 0.31 -11.21
C VAL A 29 4.52 -0.20 -12.19
N ILE A 30 4.21 -0.25 -13.50
CA ILE A 30 5.13 -0.74 -14.52
C ILE A 30 6.40 0.13 -14.58
N THR A 31 6.25 1.45 -14.62
CA THR A 31 7.39 2.38 -14.70
C THR A 31 8.25 2.34 -13.45
N THR A 32 7.65 2.20 -12.25
CA THR A 32 8.40 2.05 -11.00
C THR A 32 9.19 0.74 -10.98
N TRP A 33 8.60 -0.37 -11.45
CA TRP A 33 9.31 -1.63 -11.60
C TRP A 33 10.50 -1.52 -12.58
N LEU A 34 10.28 -0.90 -13.75
CA LEU A 34 11.36 -0.66 -14.72
C LEU A 34 12.44 0.26 -14.16
N HIS A 35 12.07 1.26 -13.36
CA HIS A 35 13.00 2.13 -12.66
C HIS A 35 13.89 1.35 -11.68
N MET A 36 13.28 0.49 -10.86
CA MET A 36 14.02 -0.38 -9.92
C MET A 36 14.97 -1.31 -10.66
N TYR A 37 14.50 -1.93 -11.75
CA TYR A 37 15.31 -2.79 -12.60
C TYR A 37 16.52 -2.05 -13.18
N ARG A 38 16.33 -0.85 -13.73
CA ARG A 38 17.42 -0.02 -14.25
C ARG A 38 18.44 0.33 -13.18
N VAL A 39 18.00 0.74 -11.99
CA VAL A 39 18.88 1.12 -10.87
C VAL A 39 19.73 -0.06 -10.42
N PHE A 40 19.15 -1.27 -10.40
CA PHE A 40 19.87 -2.50 -10.08
C PHE A 40 20.92 -2.85 -11.15
N LEU A 41 20.51 -2.91 -12.43
CA LEU A 41 21.40 -3.28 -13.53
C LEU A 41 22.57 -2.32 -13.73
N THR A 42 22.35 -1.03 -13.50
CA THR A 42 23.38 0.01 -13.65
C THR A 42 24.22 0.21 -12.38
N GLY A 43 23.98 -0.56 -11.30
CA GLY A 43 24.68 -0.39 -10.03
C GLY A 43 24.47 0.97 -9.37
N SER A 44 23.40 1.69 -9.72
CA SER A 44 23.10 3.05 -9.23
C SER A 44 22.82 3.11 -7.72
N TYR A 45 22.58 1.96 -7.07
CA TYR A 45 22.35 1.84 -5.63
C TYR A 45 23.64 1.81 -4.79
N LYS A 46 24.81 1.70 -5.42
CA LYS A 46 26.12 1.61 -4.76
C LYS A 46 26.48 2.92 -4.02
N PRO A 47 27.49 2.90 -3.12
CA PRO A 47 27.96 4.09 -2.42
C PRO A 47 28.16 5.29 -3.35
N PRO A 48 27.67 6.50 -3.00
CA PRO A 48 27.09 6.92 -1.71
C PRO A 48 25.54 6.93 -1.66
N ARG A 49 24.86 6.11 -2.48
CA ARG A 49 23.42 6.19 -2.78
C ARG A 49 22.56 5.12 -2.10
N GLU A 50 23.13 4.34 -1.19
CA GLU A 50 22.46 3.20 -0.54
C GLU A 50 21.22 3.63 0.24
N PHE A 51 21.31 4.79 0.91
CA PHE A 51 20.16 5.36 1.61
C PHE A 51 19.00 5.69 0.66
N ASN A 52 19.31 6.24 -0.51
CA ASN A 52 18.30 6.56 -1.51
C ASN A 52 17.65 5.29 -2.10
N TRP A 53 18.43 4.21 -2.21
CA TRP A 53 17.92 2.89 -2.61
C TRP A 53 16.91 2.34 -1.60
N VAL A 54 17.19 2.41 -0.29
CA VAL A 54 16.24 2.00 0.75
C VAL A 54 14.93 2.79 0.66
N ILE A 55 15.03 4.11 0.48
CA ILE A 55 13.84 4.95 0.25
C ILE A 55 13.08 4.49 -1.01
N GLY A 56 13.79 4.18 -2.09
CA GLY A 56 13.19 3.65 -3.33
C GLY A 56 12.44 2.33 -3.12
N VAL A 57 12.99 1.42 -2.33
CA VAL A 57 12.31 0.16 -1.95
C VAL A 57 11.04 0.44 -1.14
N ILE A 58 11.10 1.37 -0.17
CA ILE A 58 9.91 1.76 0.60
C ILE A 58 8.85 2.40 -0.31
N LEU A 59 9.25 3.28 -1.24
CA LEU A 59 8.36 3.89 -2.23
C LEU A 59 7.72 2.85 -3.16
N LEU A 60 8.45 1.80 -3.55
CA LEU A 60 7.90 0.67 -4.30
C LEU A 60 6.80 -0.03 -3.49
N LEU A 61 7.05 -0.34 -2.21
CA LEU A 61 6.05 -0.95 -1.35
C LEU A 61 4.82 -0.06 -1.18
N LEU A 62 5.00 1.24 -0.96
CA LEU A 62 3.89 2.20 -0.88
C LEU A 62 3.11 2.30 -2.20
N THR A 63 3.77 2.20 -3.35
CA THR A 63 3.13 2.17 -4.67
C THR A 63 2.25 0.92 -4.84
N LEU A 64 2.75 -0.25 -4.42
CA LEU A 64 1.97 -1.48 -4.43
C LEU A 64 0.80 -1.41 -3.45
N LEU A 65 0.98 -0.80 -2.28
CA LEU A 65 -0.08 -0.55 -1.31
C LEU A 65 -1.14 0.42 -1.85
N LEU A 66 -0.76 1.51 -2.54
CA LEU A 66 -1.70 2.38 -3.23
C LEU A 66 -2.52 1.60 -4.25
N SER A 67 -1.85 0.78 -5.08
CA SER A 67 -2.55 -0.06 -6.07
C SER A 67 -3.54 -1.02 -5.42
N PHE A 68 -3.15 -1.69 -4.33
CA PHE A 68 -4.03 -2.62 -3.61
C PHE A 68 -5.20 -1.89 -2.95
N THR A 69 -4.94 -0.86 -2.16
CA THR A 69 -5.99 -0.11 -1.44
C THR A 69 -6.99 0.57 -2.38
N GLY A 70 -6.53 1.09 -3.53
CA GLY A 70 -7.40 1.68 -4.55
C GLY A 70 -8.27 0.66 -5.26
N TYR A 71 -7.76 -0.57 -5.46
CA TYR A 71 -8.52 -1.69 -6.02
C TYR A 71 -9.74 -2.07 -5.17
N LEU A 72 -9.74 -1.77 -3.87
CA LEU A 72 -10.83 -2.11 -2.95
C LEU A 72 -12.01 -1.13 -3.02
N LEU A 73 -11.77 0.12 -3.42
CA LEU A 73 -12.75 1.21 -3.31
C LEU A 73 -14.00 1.07 -4.19
N PRO A 74 -13.96 0.40 -5.37
CA PRO A 74 -15.18 0.14 -6.13
C PRO A 74 -16.19 -0.75 -5.41
N TRP A 75 -15.74 -1.53 -4.42
CA TRP A 75 -16.58 -2.39 -3.60
C TRP A 75 -17.43 -3.39 -4.41
N ASP A 76 -16.85 -3.93 -5.49
CA ASP A 76 -17.43 -5.00 -6.28
C ASP A 76 -17.07 -6.39 -5.70
N GLN A 77 -17.57 -7.45 -6.31
CA GLN A 77 -17.37 -8.81 -5.80
C GLN A 77 -15.88 -9.18 -5.67
N LEU A 78 -15.03 -8.74 -6.61
CA LEU A 78 -13.61 -9.04 -6.59
C LEU A 78 -12.88 -8.25 -5.50
N ALA A 79 -13.24 -6.98 -5.32
CA ALA A 79 -12.74 -6.14 -4.23
C ALA A 79 -13.05 -6.76 -2.85
N ILE A 80 -14.28 -7.26 -2.65
CA ILE A 80 -14.69 -7.93 -1.39
C ILE A 80 -13.87 -9.20 -1.14
N TRP A 81 -13.58 -9.98 -2.17
CA TRP A 81 -12.71 -11.15 -2.01
C TRP A 81 -11.26 -10.77 -1.74
N ALA A 82 -10.74 -9.77 -2.44
CA ALA A 82 -9.37 -9.29 -2.26
C ALA A 82 -9.14 -8.78 -0.83
N ILE A 83 -10.06 -8.00 -0.28
CA ILE A 83 -9.96 -7.51 1.10
C ILE A 83 -10.14 -8.63 2.13
N THR A 84 -11.02 -9.59 1.85
CA THR A 84 -11.22 -10.74 2.74
C THR A 84 -9.94 -11.58 2.82
N VAL A 85 -9.35 -11.92 1.67
CA VAL A 85 -8.08 -12.67 1.62
C VAL A 85 -6.94 -11.87 2.25
N GLY A 86 -6.75 -10.61 1.84
CA GLY A 86 -5.66 -9.76 2.32
C GLY A 86 -5.72 -9.51 3.82
N SER A 87 -6.91 -9.23 4.37
CA SER A 87 -7.09 -9.03 5.82
C SER A 87 -6.96 -10.32 6.62
N ASN A 88 -7.33 -11.48 6.06
CA ASN A 88 -7.12 -12.76 6.72
C ASN A 88 -5.64 -13.11 6.85
N MET A 89 -4.78 -12.71 5.91
CA MET A 89 -3.33 -12.85 6.05
C MET A 89 -2.77 -12.05 7.23
N ALA A 90 -3.40 -10.92 7.60
CA ALA A 90 -2.96 -10.11 8.74
C ALA A 90 -3.05 -10.86 10.08
N ARG A 91 -3.92 -11.87 10.19
CA ARG A 91 -4.05 -12.72 11.38
C ARG A 91 -2.79 -13.54 11.66
N ALA A 92 -1.95 -13.79 10.64
CA ALA A 92 -0.68 -14.49 10.77
C ALA A 92 0.51 -13.55 11.07
N THR A 93 0.27 -12.25 11.28
CA THR A 93 1.32 -11.27 11.58
C THR A 93 2.06 -11.66 12.86
N PRO A 94 3.40 -11.77 12.88
CA PRO A 94 4.14 -12.11 14.10
C PRO A 94 3.79 -11.15 15.23
N ILE A 95 3.57 -11.71 16.43
CA ILE A 95 3.25 -10.98 17.67
C ILE A 95 1.87 -10.28 17.66
N LEU A 96 1.47 -9.64 16.56
CA LEU A 96 0.27 -8.80 16.48
C LEU A 96 -0.95 -9.52 15.91
N GLY A 97 -0.77 -10.67 15.26
CA GLY A 97 -1.84 -11.51 14.75
C GLY A 97 -2.24 -12.59 15.75
N TYR A 98 -3.54 -12.88 15.87
CA TYR A 98 -4.05 -13.92 16.77
C TYR A 98 -3.55 -15.32 16.38
N GLU A 99 -3.28 -15.56 15.09
CA GLU A 99 -2.72 -16.79 14.55
C GLU A 99 -1.23 -16.65 14.21
N GLY A 100 -0.59 -15.54 14.62
CA GLY A 100 0.79 -15.23 14.31
C GLY A 100 1.79 -15.94 15.22
N PRO A 101 3.01 -16.21 14.74
CA PRO A 101 4.06 -16.76 15.59
C PRO A 101 4.41 -15.77 16.71
N GLY A 102 4.66 -16.29 17.91
CA GLY A 102 5.01 -15.49 19.08
C GLY A 102 3.83 -14.89 19.85
N GLN A 103 2.58 -15.18 19.45
CA GLN A 103 1.39 -14.77 20.21
C GLN A 103 1.43 -15.31 21.65
N GLN A 104 2.00 -16.50 21.87
CA GLN A 104 2.12 -17.12 23.19
C GLN A 104 2.98 -16.29 24.17
N LEU A 105 3.91 -15.46 23.64
CA LEU A 105 4.72 -14.56 24.47
C LEU A 105 3.89 -13.42 25.06
N LEU A 106 2.74 -13.11 24.46
CA LEU A 106 1.80 -12.10 24.94
C LEU A 106 0.68 -12.70 25.79
N THR A 107 0.65 -14.02 25.99
CA THR A 107 -0.28 -14.65 26.93
C THR A 107 0.30 -14.58 28.34
N ILE A 108 -0.29 -13.76 29.21
CA ILE A 108 0.18 -13.58 30.60
C ILE A 108 -0.84 -14.18 31.56
N GLY A 109 -0.44 -15.20 32.31
CA GLY A 109 -1.31 -15.84 33.32
C GLY A 109 -2.54 -16.53 32.72
N GLY A 110 -2.47 -16.98 31.46
CA GLY A 110 -3.60 -17.60 30.74
C GLY A 110 -4.56 -16.60 30.10
N ILE A 111 -4.24 -15.30 30.13
CA ILE A 111 -5.00 -14.24 29.46
C ILE A 111 -4.26 -13.85 28.18
N ASP A 112 -4.91 -14.03 27.03
CA ASP A 112 -4.40 -13.61 25.73
C ASP A 112 -4.54 -12.08 25.57
N MET A 113 -3.42 -11.37 25.46
CA MET A 113 -3.45 -9.91 25.22
C MET A 113 -3.87 -9.57 23.79
N ILE A 114 -3.66 -10.49 22.84
CA ILE A 114 -4.11 -10.39 21.46
C ILE A 114 -5.16 -11.47 21.24
N THR A 115 -6.37 -11.04 20.87
CA THR A 115 -7.53 -11.91 20.62
C THR A 115 -7.96 -11.82 19.16
N ASP A 116 -8.84 -12.73 18.73
CA ASP A 116 -9.45 -12.69 17.38
C ASP A 116 -10.18 -11.37 17.07
N GLY A 117 -10.62 -10.64 18.10
CA GLY A 117 -11.31 -9.37 18.02
C GLY A 117 -10.44 -8.14 18.25
N SER A 118 -9.13 -8.30 18.50
CA SER A 118 -8.20 -7.22 18.82
C SER A 118 -6.81 -7.36 18.17
N ASP A 119 -6.71 -8.16 17.10
CA ASP A 119 -5.46 -8.44 16.39
C ASP A 119 -5.15 -7.45 15.25
N ALA A 120 -4.07 -7.70 14.52
CA ALA A 120 -3.65 -6.92 13.36
C ALA A 120 -4.76 -6.82 12.30
N ARG A 121 -5.60 -7.85 12.13
CA ARG A 121 -6.74 -7.80 11.21
C ARG A 121 -7.80 -6.81 11.71
N PHE A 122 -8.12 -6.82 13.00
CA PHE A 122 -9.02 -5.81 13.58
C PHE A 122 -8.45 -4.39 13.40
N GLY A 123 -7.15 -4.20 13.65
CA GLY A 123 -6.49 -2.91 13.44
C GLY A 123 -6.58 -2.40 12.00
N LEU A 124 -6.46 -3.30 11.01
CA LEU A 124 -6.59 -2.98 9.59
C LEU A 124 -8.04 -2.66 9.20
N LEU A 125 -8.99 -3.51 9.60
CA LEU A 125 -10.39 -3.42 9.18
C LEU A 125 -11.20 -2.39 9.95
N GLY A 126 -10.83 -2.08 11.18
CA GLY A 126 -11.63 -1.27 12.12
C GLY A 126 -12.85 -1.98 12.68
N ALA A 127 -13.07 -3.23 12.31
CA ALA A 127 -14.22 -4.04 12.69
C ALA A 127 -13.84 -5.52 12.65
N ARG A 128 -14.68 -6.37 13.26
CA ARG A 128 -14.48 -7.84 13.23
C ARG A 128 -14.78 -8.45 11.85
N PHE A 129 -15.56 -7.76 11.03
CA PHE A 129 -15.97 -8.21 9.70
C PHE A 129 -15.72 -7.09 8.68
N VAL A 130 -15.54 -7.49 7.42
CA VAL A 130 -15.41 -6.55 6.30
C VAL A 130 -16.76 -5.86 6.12
N GLY A 131 -16.77 -4.52 6.19
CA GLY A 131 -17.99 -3.73 6.09
C GLY A 131 -17.71 -2.25 5.83
N GLU A 132 -18.66 -1.40 6.18
CA GLU A 132 -18.58 0.06 5.95
C GLU A 132 -17.35 0.70 6.61
N GLU A 133 -17.07 0.36 7.87
CA GLU A 133 -15.89 0.84 8.60
C GLU A 133 -14.59 0.53 7.87
N THR A 134 -14.53 -0.68 7.29
CA THR A 134 -13.39 -1.12 6.50
C THR A 134 -13.25 -0.26 5.25
N LEU A 135 -14.32 -0.08 4.49
CA LEU A 135 -14.30 0.76 3.28
C LEU A 135 -13.83 2.18 3.62
N ASN A 136 -14.35 2.79 4.70
CA ASN A 136 -13.96 4.12 5.12
C ASN A 136 -12.46 4.21 5.48
N ARG A 137 -11.93 3.22 6.22
CA ARG A 137 -10.49 3.16 6.52
C ARG A 137 -9.63 3.05 5.27
N PHE A 138 -9.99 2.17 4.34
CA PHE A 138 -9.24 2.02 3.10
C PHE A 138 -9.34 3.26 2.21
N TYR A 139 -10.47 3.97 2.22
CA TYR A 139 -10.61 5.27 1.57
C TYR A 139 -9.65 6.31 2.14
N VAL A 140 -9.61 6.46 3.48
CA VAL A 140 -8.68 7.39 4.15
C VAL A 140 -7.21 7.00 3.91
N LEU A 141 -6.89 5.70 3.98
CA LEU A 141 -5.55 5.20 3.69
C LEU A 141 -5.12 5.52 2.26
N HIS A 142 -5.99 5.27 1.28
CA HIS A 142 -5.70 5.44 -0.13
C HIS A 142 -5.64 6.91 -0.57
N CYS A 143 -6.56 7.74 -0.10
CA CYS A 143 -6.69 9.12 -0.56
C CYS A 143 -5.86 10.12 0.26
N ILE A 144 -5.48 9.78 1.50
CA ILE A 144 -4.82 10.71 2.41
C ILE A 144 -3.49 10.13 2.93
N ALA A 145 -3.54 9.07 3.73
CA ALA A 145 -2.38 8.66 4.52
C ALA A 145 -1.20 8.18 3.66
N ILE A 146 -1.46 7.25 2.73
CA ILE A 146 -0.41 6.70 1.88
C ILE A 146 0.11 7.75 0.87
N PRO A 147 -0.74 8.55 0.19
CA PRO A 147 -0.25 9.62 -0.68
C PRO A 147 0.63 10.64 0.03
N LEU A 148 0.29 11.06 1.26
CA LEU A 148 1.11 12.01 2.03
C LEU A 148 2.46 11.39 2.43
N ALA A 149 2.46 10.13 2.89
CA ALA A 149 3.69 9.41 3.20
C ALA A 149 4.59 9.26 1.96
N ALA A 150 4.01 8.87 0.82
CA ALA A 150 4.71 8.76 -0.44
C ALA A 150 5.25 10.12 -0.91
N ALA A 151 4.47 11.20 -0.82
CA ALA A 151 4.90 12.54 -1.18
C ALA A 151 6.10 13.02 -0.36
N LEU A 152 6.09 12.80 0.95
CA LEU A 152 7.22 13.11 1.83
C LEU A 152 8.47 12.32 1.44
N LEU A 153 8.33 11.01 1.24
CA LEU A 153 9.46 10.16 0.86
C LEU A 153 9.98 10.48 -0.54
N MET A 154 9.12 10.84 -1.49
CA MET A 154 9.54 11.32 -2.81
C MET A 154 10.34 12.62 -2.71
N ALA A 155 9.91 13.56 -1.87
CA ALA A 155 10.67 14.80 -1.63
C ALA A 155 12.07 14.50 -1.09
N ILE A 156 12.19 13.58 -0.12
CA ILE A 156 13.48 13.14 0.41
C ILE A 156 14.30 12.40 -0.66
N HIS A 157 13.66 11.52 -1.45
CA HIS A 157 14.30 10.76 -2.51
C HIS A 157 14.93 11.68 -3.57
N PHE A 158 14.17 12.66 -4.06
CA PHE A 158 14.66 13.63 -5.04
C PHE A 158 15.72 14.56 -4.47
N TRP A 159 15.54 15.02 -3.23
CA TRP A 159 16.56 15.80 -2.53
C TRP A 159 17.88 15.03 -2.42
N ARG A 160 17.82 13.73 -2.12
CA ARG A 160 19.01 12.90 -1.98
C ARG A 160 19.70 12.65 -3.33
N VAL A 161 18.94 12.41 -4.40
CA VAL A 161 19.50 12.35 -5.76
C VAL A 161 20.28 13.62 -6.11
N ARG A 162 19.72 14.80 -5.81
CA ARG A 162 20.41 16.08 -6.02
C ARG A 162 21.66 16.21 -5.14
N LYS A 163 21.57 15.81 -3.86
CA LYS A 163 22.67 15.94 -2.91
C LYS A 163 23.85 15.02 -3.23
N ASP A 164 23.59 13.86 -3.79
CA ASP A 164 24.59 12.83 -4.16
C ASP A 164 25.20 13.06 -5.55
N GLY A 165 25.18 14.29 -6.06
CA GLY A 165 25.79 14.63 -7.34
C GLY A 165 24.98 14.21 -8.58
N GLY A 166 23.67 13.96 -8.45
CA GLY A 166 22.80 13.71 -9.59
C GLY A 166 22.70 12.24 -9.99
N ILE A 167 22.80 11.94 -11.29
CA ILE A 167 22.66 10.58 -11.83
C ILE A 167 24.03 9.88 -11.79
N SER A 168 24.06 8.56 -11.56
CA SER A 168 25.28 7.77 -11.69
C SER A 168 25.85 7.86 -13.11
N GLY A 169 27.17 7.88 -13.24
CA GLY A 169 27.83 7.82 -14.54
C GLY A 169 27.58 6.49 -15.28
N PRO A 170 27.92 6.43 -16.58
CA PRO A 170 27.92 5.18 -17.33
C PRO A 170 28.89 4.16 -16.70
N LEU A 171 28.58 2.88 -16.88
CA LEU A 171 29.41 1.74 -16.46
C LEU A 171 30.75 1.70 -17.21
#